data_AF-A0A9E1X962-F1
#
_entry.id   AF-A0A9E1X962-F1
#
_cell.length_a   1.000
_cell.length_b   1.000
_cell.length_c   1.000
_cell.angle_alpha   90.00
_cell.angle_beta   90.00
_cell.angle_gamma   90.00
#
_symmetry.space_group_name_H-M   'P 1'
#
loop_
_entity.id
_entity.type
_entity.pdbx_description
1 polymer ?
#
loop_
_entity_poly.entity_id
_entity_poly.type
_entity_poly.pdbx_seq_one_letter_code
_entity_poly.pdbx_strand_id
1 'polypeptide(L)'
;KMINARSETLTEKPSFQNLINQNRCVVIADGYFEWKRESDGSQPYYIFHPENKLLPMAGLWTTWESSTSKIMHSYTVITTSPQKEIRHIHNRMPVILNPMSIDEWIFCDTAPSNQAITNLVPFSKPLTFNPVSTFVNSPNNNTIDCIRSTQDSSTLELF
;
A
#
# COMPACT_ATOMS: atom_id res chain seq x y z
N LYS A 1 13.36 -4.47 9.55
CA LYS A 1 12.87 -4.57 8.15
C LYS A 1 12.00 -3.34 7.89
N MET A 2 12.38 -2.49 6.94
CA MET A 2 11.67 -1.23 6.66
C MET A 2 10.75 -1.48 5.47
N ILE A 3 9.47 -1.77 5.74
CA ILE A 3 8.50 -2.11 4.69
C ILE A 3 7.79 -0.86 4.13
N ASN A 4 7.62 0.17 4.96
CA ASN A 4 6.89 1.40 4.61
C ASN A 4 7.75 2.65 4.87
N ALA A 5 7.58 3.64 3.99
CA ALA A 5 8.11 4.99 4.14
C ALA A 5 6.94 5.97 4.36
N ARG A 6 7.10 6.98 5.21
CA ARG A 6 6.07 8.02 5.41
C ARG A 6 6.34 9.17 4.46
N SER A 7 5.35 9.60 3.69
CA SER A 7 5.48 10.69 2.72
C SER A 7 6.00 11.98 3.38
N GLU A 8 5.58 12.24 4.62
CA GLU A 8 5.92 13.45 5.38
C GLU A 8 7.40 13.53 5.75
N THR A 9 8.12 12.41 5.80
CA THR A 9 9.52 12.35 6.26
C THR A 9 10.46 11.76 5.21
N LEU A 10 10.07 11.72 3.93
CA LEU A 10 10.88 11.12 2.86
C LEU A 10 12.21 11.85 2.65
N THR A 11 12.22 13.17 2.79
CA THR A 11 13.40 14.01 2.58
C THR A 11 14.28 14.13 3.82
N GLU A 12 13.78 13.72 4.99
CA GLU A 12 14.51 13.83 6.26
C GLU A 12 15.40 12.62 6.52
N LYS A 13 15.04 11.45 5.98
CA LYS A 13 15.78 10.19 6.19
C LYS A 13 16.75 9.93 5.05
N PRO A 14 18.07 9.81 5.31
CA PRO A 14 19.06 9.55 4.27
C PRO A 14 18.75 8.30 3.42
N SER A 15 18.17 7.27 4.04
CA SER A 15 17.76 6.02 3.36
C SER A 15 16.69 6.23 2.27
N PHE A 16 15.90 7.29 2.35
CA PHE A 16 14.82 7.58 1.39
C PHE A 16 15.12 8.78 0.51
N GLN A 17 15.83 9.78 1.04
CA GLN A 17 16.19 11.00 0.32
C GLN A 17 16.98 10.69 -0.96
N ASN A 18 17.87 9.70 -0.94
CA ASN A 18 18.60 9.29 -2.15
C ASN A 18 17.68 8.60 -3.16
N LEU A 19 16.77 7.74 -2.66
CA LEU A 19 15.89 6.94 -3.51
C LEU A 19 14.78 7.76 -4.16
N ILE A 20 14.22 8.77 -3.48
CA ILE A 20 13.14 9.60 -4.05
C ILE A 20 13.60 10.38 -5.31
N ASN A 21 14.89 10.64 -5.43
CA ASN A 21 15.46 11.34 -6.56
C ASN A 21 15.67 10.45 -7.80
N GLN A 22 15.86 9.14 -7.63
CA GLN A 22 16.34 8.27 -8.71
C GLN A 22 15.64 6.91 -8.80
N ASN A 23 15.15 6.38 -7.68
CA ASN A 23 14.64 5.01 -7.56
C ASN A 23 13.18 4.99 -7.12
N ARG A 24 12.33 5.67 -7.88
CA ARG A 24 10.87 5.59 -7.72
C ARG A 24 10.34 4.38 -8.48
N CYS A 25 9.32 3.73 -7.93
CA CYS A 25 8.62 2.62 -8.56
C CYS A 25 7.12 2.66 -8.25
N VAL A 26 6.35 1.85 -8.99
CA VAL A 26 4.93 1.61 -8.71
C VAL A 26 4.76 0.18 -8.24
N VAL A 27 4.17 0.03 -7.06
CA VAL A 27 3.80 -1.27 -6.49
C VAL A 27 2.35 -1.53 -6.82
N ILE A 28 2.08 -2.57 -7.59
CA ILE A 28 0.74 -2.91 -8.08
C ILE A 28 0.11 -3.95 -7.15
N ALA A 29 -1.16 -3.76 -6.79
CA ALA A 29 -1.95 -4.74 -6.05
C ALA A 29 -3.44 -4.62 -6.39
N ASP A 30 -4.21 -5.70 -6.23
CA ASP A 30 -5.67 -5.66 -6.33
C ASP A 30 -6.32 -4.87 -5.17
N GLY A 31 -5.64 -4.90 -4.02
CA GLY A 31 -6.03 -4.25 -2.78
C GLY A 31 -4.96 -4.46 -1.71
N TYR A 32 -5.21 -3.97 -0.50
CA TYR A 32 -4.32 -4.15 0.64
C TYR A 32 -5.10 -4.48 1.91
N PHE A 33 -4.42 -5.05 2.90
CA PHE A 33 -5.03 -5.40 4.18
C PHE A 33 -4.66 -4.40 5.26
N GLU A 34 -5.62 -4.11 6.14
CA GLU A 34 -5.38 -3.38 7.38
C GLU A 34 -6.12 -4.03 8.55
N TRP A 35 -5.54 -3.97 9.74
CA TRP A 35 -6.09 -4.58 10.94
C TRP A 35 -6.63 -3.52 11.88
N LYS A 36 -7.96 -3.47 12.00
CA LYS A 36 -8.62 -2.63 13.00
C LYS A 36 -8.46 -3.27 14.37
N ARG A 37 -7.85 -2.54 15.31
CA ARG A 37 -7.76 -2.97 16.71
C ARG A 37 -9.11 -2.86 17.39
N GLU A 38 -9.53 -3.93 18.04
CA GLU A 38 -10.77 -4.02 18.82
C GLU A 38 -10.44 -4.53 20.24
N SER A 39 -11.42 -4.58 21.13
CA SER A 39 -11.21 -4.94 22.53
C SER A 39 -10.73 -6.38 22.74
N ASP A 40 -11.11 -7.28 21.83
CA ASP A 40 -10.90 -8.72 21.89
C ASP A 40 -9.98 -9.24 20.76
N GLY A 41 -9.25 -8.34 20.10
CA GLY A 41 -8.27 -8.72 19.07
C GLY A 41 -8.15 -7.69 17.95
N SER A 42 -7.97 -8.20 16.74
CA SER A 42 -7.89 -7.38 15.54
C SER A 42 -8.73 -7.95 14.41
N GLN A 43 -9.63 -7.14 13.87
CA GLN A 43 -10.43 -7.48 12.70
C GLN A 43 -9.67 -7.06 11.43
N PRO A 44 -9.24 -8.00 10.56
CA PRO A 44 -8.67 -7.65 9.27
C PRO A 44 -9.73 -7.10 8.32
N TYR A 45 -9.36 -6.11 7.54
CA TYR A 45 -10.13 -5.54 6.44
C TYR A 45 -9.33 -5.66 5.16
N TYR A 46 -10.01 -6.02 4.07
CA TYR A 46 -9.47 -5.89 2.71
C TYR A 46 -9.98 -4.59 2.10
N ILE A 47 -9.06 -3.74 1.65
CA ILE A 47 -9.32 -2.40 1.11
C ILE A 47 -8.92 -2.38 -0.38
N PHE A 48 -9.84 -1.98 -1.25
CA PHE A 48 -9.69 -2.13 -2.70
C PHE A 48 -10.46 -1.06 -3.48
N HIS A 49 -10.22 -0.99 -4.80
CA HIS A 49 -10.93 -0.05 -5.68
C HIS A 49 -12.39 -0.50 -5.87
N PRO A 50 -13.40 0.41 -5.79
CA PRO A 50 -14.82 0.04 -5.92
C PRO A 50 -15.18 -0.69 -7.23
N GLU A 51 -14.47 -0.37 -8.31
CA GLU A 51 -14.63 -1.03 -9.63
C GLU A 51 -13.66 -2.23 -9.84
N ASN A 52 -13.07 -2.80 -8.79
CA ASN A 52 -12.09 -3.90 -8.86
C ASN A 52 -10.88 -3.61 -9.79
N LYS A 53 -10.46 -2.34 -9.85
CA LYS A 53 -9.24 -1.93 -10.57
C LYS A 53 -8.03 -2.10 -9.68
N LEU A 54 -6.88 -2.32 -10.30
CA LEU A 54 -5.58 -2.33 -9.63
C LEU A 54 -5.32 -1.00 -8.92
N LEU A 55 -4.66 -1.08 -7.77
CA LEU A 55 -4.14 0.04 -7.00
C LEU A 55 -2.65 0.24 -7.32
N PRO A 56 -2.28 1.26 -8.11
CA PRO A 56 -0.88 1.63 -8.30
C PRO A 56 -0.38 2.42 -7.09
N MET A 57 0.39 1.79 -6.21
CA MET A 57 0.92 2.42 -5.01
C MET A 57 2.30 3.01 -5.27
N ALA A 58 2.55 4.22 -4.77
CA ALA A 58 3.86 4.86 -4.85
C ALA A 58 4.88 4.09 -3.99
N GLY A 59 6.02 3.73 -4.57
CA GLY A 59 7.09 3.04 -3.89
C GLY A 59 8.46 3.60 -4.21
N LEU A 60 9.44 3.24 -3.37
CA LEU A 60 10.85 3.43 -3.62
C LEU A 60 11.52 2.07 -3.70
N TRP A 61 12.53 1.93 -4.55
CA TRP A 61 13.28 0.68 -4.68
C TRP A 61 14.77 0.91 -4.52
N THR A 62 15.51 -0.15 -4.22
CA THR A 62 16.96 -0.13 -4.21
C THR A 62 17.51 -1.52 -4.47
N THR A 63 18.79 -1.57 -4.85
CA THR A 63 19.53 -2.81 -5.04
C THR A 63 20.58 -2.91 -3.94
N TRP A 64 20.57 -4.04 -3.24
CA TRP A 64 21.59 -4.38 -2.26
C TRP A 64 22.42 -5.55 -2.77
N GLU A 65 23.74 -5.43 -2.72
CA GLU A 65 24.66 -6.52 -3.03
C GLU A 65 25.22 -7.11 -1.73
N SER A 66 25.11 -8.43 -1.57
CA SER A 66 25.68 -9.12 -0.42
C SER A 66 27.19 -9.25 -0.53
N SER A 67 27.85 -9.55 0.59
CA SER A 67 29.26 -9.97 0.60
C SER A 67 29.56 -11.23 -0.23
N THR A 68 28.53 -11.96 -0.66
CA THR A 68 28.63 -13.13 -1.54
C THR A 68 28.22 -12.81 -2.98
N SER A 69 28.24 -11.53 -3.39
CA SER A 69 27.87 -11.05 -4.73
C SER A 69 26.44 -11.41 -5.15
N LYS A 70 25.54 -11.63 -4.19
CA LYS A 70 24.12 -11.84 -4.46
C LYS A 70 23.44 -10.49 -4.53
N ILE A 71 22.89 -10.17 -5.69
CA ILE A 71 22.09 -8.97 -5.92
C ILE A 71 20.67 -9.21 -5.39
N MET A 72 20.18 -8.29 -4.57
CA MET A 72 18.82 -8.28 -4.04
C MET A 72 18.15 -6.96 -4.39
N HIS A 73 17.06 -7.04 -5.16
CA HIS A 73 16.17 -5.91 -5.34
C HIS A 73 15.16 -5.85 -4.20
N SER A 74 14.96 -4.68 -3.64
CA SER A 74 14.01 -4.45 -2.56
C SER A 74 13.24 -3.17 -2.82
N TYR A 75 12.07 -3.06 -2.21
CA TYR A 75 11.24 -1.87 -2.30
C TYR A 75 10.55 -1.58 -0.97
N THR A 76 10.03 -0.36 -0.86
CA THR A 76 9.17 0.09 0.23
C THR A 76 7.97 0.82 -0.35
N VAL A 77 6.80 0.65 0.28
CA VAL A 77 5.58 1.39 -0.08
C VAL A 77 5.56 2.71 0.67
N ILE A 78 5.25 3.80 -0.04
CA ILE A 78 5.05 5.10 0.59
C ILE A 78 3.62 5.14 1.15
N THR A 79 3.51 5.60 2.39
CA THR A 79 2.24 5.76 3.10
C THR A 79 1.97 7.23 3.39
N THR A 80 0.71 7.58 3.53
CA THR A 80 0.19 8.92 3.85
C THR A 80 -0.92 8.81 4.90
N SER A 81 -1.54 9.94 5.27
CA SER A 81 -2.73 9.95 6.13
C SER A 81 -3.90 9.24 5.45
N PRO A 82 -4.81 8.61 6.21
CA PRO A 82 -5.92 7.85 5.63
C PRO A 82 -7.02 8.79 5.14
N GLN A 83 -7.82 8.31 4.19
CA GLN A 83 -9.14 8.88 3.89
C GLN A 83 -10.02 8.87 5.15
N LYS A 84 -11.00 9.78 5.21
CA LYS A 84 -11.91 9.91 6.37
C LYS A 84 -12.60 8.58 6.69
N GLU A 85 -13.00 7.87 5.65
CA GLU A 85 -13.71 6.60 5.69
C GLU A 85 -12.81 5.47 6.19
N ILE A 86 -11.49 5.52 5.98
CA ILE A 86 -10.55 4.45 6.38
C ILE A 86 -9.95 4.73 7.76
N ARG A 87 -9.98 5.98 8.24
CA ARG A 87 -9.33 6.41 9.49
C ARG A 87 -9.75 5.61 10.73
N HIS A 88 -10.97 5.06 10.73
CA HIS A 88 -11.48 4.24 11.82
C HIS A 88 -10.94 2.79 11.81
N ILE A 89 -10.34 2.35 10.70
CA ILE A 89 -9.67 1.05 10.55
C ILE A 89 -8.19 1.21 10.92
N HIS A 90 -7.51 2.15 10.28
CA HIS A 90 -6.08 2.38 10.51
C HIS A 90 -5.69 3.85 10.29
N ASN A 91 -4.57 4.27 10.90
CA ASN A 91 -4.12 5.66 10.91
C ASN A 91 -3.20 6.03 9.72
N ARG A 92 -2.99 5.09 8.79
CA ARG A 92 -2.19 5.26 7.57
C ARG A 92 -2.85 4.51 6.42
N MET A 93 -2.55 4.96 5.21
CA MET A 93 -2.85 4.22 3.98
C MET A 93 -1.67 4.33 3.01
N PRO A 94 -1.55 3.42 2.03
CA PRO A 94 -0.64 3.62 0.90
C PRO A 94 -0.97 4.89 0.12
N VAL A 95 0.03 5.56 -0.43
CA VAL A 95 -0.18 6.57 -1.47
C VAL A 95 -0.56 5.84 -2.75
N ILE A 96 -1.82 5.95 -3.16
CA ILE A 96 -2.31 5.38 -4.42
C ILE A 96 -2.25 6.47 -5.48
N LEU A 97 -1.52 6.21 -6.55
CA LEU A 97 -1.29 7.14 -7.65
C LEU A 97 -2.51 7.22 -8.56
N ASN A 98 -2.75 8.41 -9.14
CA ASN A 98 -3.66 8.52 -10.26
C ASN A 98 -2.97 7.89 -11.49
N PRO A 99 -3.64 7.07 -12.31
CA PRO A 99 -3.07 6.57 -13.55
C PRO A 99 -2.41 7.64 -14.42
N MET A 100 -2.97 8.85 -14.48
CA MET A 100 -2.41 9.96 -15.26
C MET A 100 -1.13 10.57 -14.67
N SER A 101 -0.83 10.33 -13.38
CA SER A 101 0.37 10.84 -12.70
C SER A 101 1.46 9.77 -12.54
N ILE A 102 1.27 8.56 -13.07
CA ILE A 102 2.25 7.47 -12.95
C ILE A 102 3.55 7.83 -13.65
N ASP A 103 3.48 8.39 -14.86
CA ASP A 103 4.67 8.75 -15.64
C ASP A 103 5.50 9.82 -14.93
N GLU A 104 4.85 10.86 -14.40
CA GLU A 104 5.50 11.89 -13.56
C GLU A 104 6.16 11.25 -12.32
N TRP A 105 5.51 10.25 -11.73
CA TRP A 105 6.09 9.53 -10.60
C TRP A 105 7.27 8.64 -10.99
N ILE A 106 7.26 7.94 -12.12
CA ILE A 106 8.35 7.01 -12.49
C ILE A 106 9.53 7.73 -13.12
N PHE A 107 9.28 8.73 -13.98
CA PHE A 107 10.31 9.40 -14.75
C PHE A 107 10.99 10.52 -13.94
N CYS A 108 11.96 10.09 -13.13
CA CYS A 108 12.80 10.95 -12.28
C CYS A 108 13.47 12.11 -13.02
N ASP A 109 13.83 11.92 -14.30
CA ASP A 109 14.52 12.93 -15.10
C ASP A 109 13.60 14.07 -15.54
N THR A 110 12.29 13.81 -15.66
CA THR A 110 11.31 14.80 -16.11
C THR A 110 10.57 15.48 -14.97
N ALA A 111 10.56 14.87 -13.78
CA ALA A 111 9.86 15.37 -12.61
C ALA A 111 10.78 15.37 -11.38
N PRO A 112 11.24 16.55 -10.93
CA PRO A 112 12.11 16.65 -9.76
C PRO A 112 11.36 16.18 -8.51
N SER A 113 12.11 15.67 -7.53
CA SER A 113 11.52 15.02 -6.35
C SER A 113 10.63 15.94 -5.52
N ASN A 114 10.93 17.24 -5.45
CA ASN A 114 10.10 18.22 -4.75
C ASN A 114 8.67 18.30 -5.33
N GLN A 115 8.52 18.25 -6.65
CA GLN A 115 7.23 18.23 -7.34
C GLN A 115 6.54 16.87 -7.16
N ALA A 116 7.30 15.77 -7.28
CA ALA A 116 6.74 14.44 -7.08
C ALA A 116 6.17 14.25 -5.66
N ILE A 117 6.86 14.80 -4.64
CA ILE A 117 6.44 14.72 -3.23
C ILE A 117 5.13 15.47 -2.98
N THR A 118 4.88 16.61 -3.64
CA THR A 118 3.62 17.36 -3.44
C THR A 118 2.39 16.57 -3.87
N ASN A 119 2.57 15.56 -4.73
CA ASN A 119 1.51 14.67 -5.19
C ASN A 119 1.31 13.43 -4.30
N LEU A 120 2.12 13.25 -3.24
CA LEU A 120 2.03 12.12 -2.30
C LEU A 120 0.96 12.32 -1.21
N VAL A 121 -0.26 12.58 -1.66
CA VAL A 121 -1.43 12.87 -0.83
C VAL A 121 -2.36 11.65 -0.73
N PRO A 122 -3.32 11.63 0.22
CA PRO A 122 -4.32 10.58 0.28
C PRO A 122 -5.09 10.48 -1.03
N PHE A 123 -5.47 9.25 -1.41
CA PHE A 123 -6.22 9.03 -2.64
C PHE A 123 -7.51 9.86 -2.63
N SER A 124 -7.89 10.44 -3.76
CA SER A 124 -9.02 11.38 -3.81
C SER A 124 -10.38 10.70 -4.04
N LYS A 125 -10.39 9.49 -4.61
CA LYS A 125 -11.61 8.72 -4.87
C LYS A 125 -11.89 7.75 -3.73
N PRO A 126 -13.16 7.49 -3.38
CA PRO A 126 -13.48 6.56 -2.30
C PRO A 126 -12.96 5.15 -2.62
N LEU A 127 -12.36 4.52 -1.62
CA LEU A 127 -12.05 3.10 -1.64
C LEU A 127 -13.18 2.30 -1.00
N THR A 128 -13.31 1.05 -1.39
CA THR A 128 -14.19 0.08 -0.73
C THR A 128 -13.37 -0.74 0.26
N PHE A 129 -14.00 -1.18 1.35
CA PHE A 129 -13.38 -2.06 2.32
C PHE A 129 -14.41 -3.00 2.93
N ASN A 130 -14.01 -4.26 3.11
CA ASN A 130 -14.85 -5.28 3.74
C ASN A 130 -14.08 -5.99 4.86
N PRO A 131 -14.73 -6.35 5.98
CA PRO A 131 -14.10 -7.21 6.98
C PRO A 131 -13.88 -8.60 6.36
N VAL A 132 -12.71 -9.19 6.60
CA VAL A 132 -12.35 -10.52 6.10
C VAL A 132 -12.03 -11.46 7.26
N SER A 133 -11.88 -12.74 6.96
CA SER A 133 -11.54 -13.75 7.98
C SER A 133 -10.12 -13.53 8.51
N THR A 134 -9.89 -13.88 9.78
CA THR A 134 -8.55 -13.97 10.38
C THR A 134 -7.66 -15.02 9.69
N PHE A 135 -8.22 -15.83 8.77
CA PHE A 135 -7.48 -16.68 7.86
C PHE A 135 -6.32 -15.93 7.16
N VAL A 136 -6.48 -14.66 6.80
CA VAL A 136 -5.42 -13.86 6.15
C VAL A 136 -4.19 -13.59 7.04
N ASN A 137 -4.28 -13.82 8.35
CA ASN A 137 -3.19 -13.53 9.29
C ASN A 137 -1.96 -14.43 9.07
N SER A 138 -2.13 -15.61 8.46
CA SER A 138 -1.02 -16.49 8.13
C SER A 138 -0.54 -16.22 6.71
N PRO A 139 0.73 -15.85 6.49
CA PRO A 139 1.28 -15.64 5.15
C PRO A 139 1.36 -16.92 4.30
N ASN A 140 1.16 -18.09 4.91
CA ASN A 140 1.05 -19.37 4.17
C ASN A 140 -0.31 -19.53 3.48
N ASN A 141 -1.29 -18.69 3.81
CA ASN A 141 -2.63 -18.75 3.24
C ASN A 141 -2.69 -17.86 1.99
N ASN A 142 -2.82 -18.50 0.83
CA ASN A 142 -2.85 -17.83 -0.47
C ASN A 142 -4.01 -18.35 -1.32
N THR A 143 -5.24 -18.02 -0.90
CA THR A 143 -6.48 -18.38 -1.62
C THR A 143 -7.42 -17.19 -1.66
N ILE A 144 -8.47 -17.29 -2.47
CA ILE A 144 -9.53 -16.27 -2.56
C ILE A 144 -10.21 -16.00 -1.21
N ASP A 145 -10.15 -16.95 -0.27
CA ASP A 145 -10.75 -16.82 1.06
C ASP A 145 -10.11 -15.71 1.89
N CYS A 146 -8.87 -15.30 1.56
CA CYS A 146 -8.20 -14.16 2.21
C CYS A 146 -8.92 -12.82 1.97
N ILE A 147 -9.68 -12.69 0.88
CA ILE A 147 -10.37 -11.45 0.51
C ILE A 147 -11.91 -11.55 0.55
N ARG A 148 -12.46 -12.72 0.89
CA ARG A 148 -13.92 -12.90 1.01
C ARG A 148 -14.44 -12.15 2.23
N SER A 149 -15.51 -11.38 2.02
CA SER A 149 -16.20 -10.65 3.07
C SER A 149 -16.81 -11.61 4.08
N THR A 150 -16.63 -11.35 5.37
CA THR A 150 -17.33 -12.09 6.43
C THR A 150 -18.78 -11.66 6.61
N GLN A 151 -19.20 -10.58 5.94
CA GLN A 151 -20.57 -10.07 5.97
C GLN A 151 -21.45 -10.60 4.84
N ASP A 152 -20.88 -11.31 3.86
CA ASP A 152 -21.65 -11.89 2.76
C ASP A 152 -22.50 -13.07 3.28
N SER A 153 -23.78 -12.77 3.56
CA SER A 153 -24.78 -13.72 4.07
C SER A 153 -25.14 -14.85 3.10
N SER A 154 -24.62 -14.84 1.86
CA SER A 154 -24.87 -15.91 0.87
C SER A 154 -24.27 -17.27 1.25
N THR A 155 -23.51 -17.36 2.35
CA THR A 155 -22.97 -18.62 2.86
C THR A 155 -23.82 -19.24 3.99
N LEU A 156 -24.85 -18.53 4.47
CA LEU A 156 -25.73 -19.00 5.55
C LEU A 156 -26.98 -19.76 5.05
N GLU A 157 -27.28 -19.77 3.75
CA GLU A 157 -28.43 -20.48 3.18
C GLU A 157 -28.10 -21.87 2.58
N LEU A 158 -26.97 -22.47 2.93
CA LEU A 158 -26.59 -23.83 2.48
C LEU A 158 -26.70 -24.91 3.57
N PHE A 159 -27.40 -24.62 4.67
CA PHE A 159 -27.80 -25.62 5.66
C PHE A 159 -29.28 -25.50 6.01
#